data_AF-A0A7F8QF80-F1
#
_entry.id   AF-A0A7F8QF80-F1
#
_cell.length_a   1.000
_cell.length_b   1.000
_cell.length_c   1.000
_cell.angle_alpha   90.00
_cell.angle_beta   90.00
_cell.angle_gamma   90.00
#
_symmetry.space_group_name_H-M   'P 1'
#
loop_
_entity.id
_entity.type
_entity.pdbx_description
1 polymer ?
#
loop_
_entity_poly.entity_id
_entity_poly.type
_entity_poly.pdbx_seq_one_letter_code
_entity_poly.pdbx_strand_id
1 'polypeptide(L)'
;MLAKMAEPFTKALDMLEAEKSAILGLPQPLLELNDSPVYKTVLERMQRFFCTLYENCFHILGKAGPSMQQDFYTVEHLATQLLSSAFVNLNNIPDYRLRPMLRVFVKPLVLFCPPEHYEALVSPILGPLFTYLHMRLSQKWQVINQRSLLCGEDDTADDNPESQEMLEEQLVRMLTREVMDLISKWHVGRRGSREDFFWKKNWLLTQSH
;
A
#
# COMPACT_ATOMS: atom_id res chain seq x y z
N MET A 1 15.28 7.50 9.56
CA MET A 1 16.03 6.40 8.90
C MET A 1 16.63 6.87 7.57
N LEU A 2 15.89 7.63 6.75
CA LEU A 2 16.37 8.24 5.49
C LEU A 2 17.64 9.11 5.65
N ALA A 3 17.74 9.91 6.71
CA ALA A 3 18.90 10.78 6.96
C ALA A 3 20.22 10.07 7.33
N LYS A 4 20.25 8.73 7.37
CA LYS A 4 21.47 7.95 7.65
C LYS A 4 22.16 7.44 6.38
N MET A 5 21.54 7.61 5.21
CA MET A 5 22.13 7.21 3.93
C MET A 5 23.16 8.24 3.46
N ALA A 6 24.24 7.78 2.83
CA ALA A 6 25.18 8.68 2.18
C ALA A 6 24.47 9.44 1.04
N GLU A 7 24.96 10.63 0.73
CA GLU A 7 24.39 11.56 -0.26
C GLU A 7 23.94 10.91 -1.59
N PRO A 8 24.75 10.04 -2.25
CA PRO A 8 24.33 9.42 -3.52
C PRO A 8 23.17 8.41 -3.38
N PHE A 9 22.79 8.03 -2.17
CA PHE A 9 21.76 7.02 -1.89
C PHE A 9 20.52 7.57 -1.18
N THR A 10 20.41 8.89 -1.04
CA THR A 10 19.24 9.55 -0.43
C THR A 10 17.92 9.17 -1.12
N LYS A 11 17.96 8.93 -2.44
CA LYS A 11 16.83 8.49 -3.28
C LYS A 11 16.73 6.96 -3.45
N ALA A 12 17.50 6.18 -2.69
CA ALA A 12 17.54 4.72 -2.86
C ALA A 12 16.22 4.02 -2.49
N LEU A 13 15.35 4.68 -1.74
CA LEU A 13 14.02 4.16 -1.40
C LEU A 13 12.91 4.67 -2.32
N ASP A 14 13.21 5.65 -3.18
CA ASP A 14 12.26 6.24 -4.11
C ASP A 14 11.81 5.24 -5.18
N MET A 15 10.68 5.54 -5.79
CA MET A 15 10.11 4.77 -6.90
C MET A 15 11.02 4.84 -8.14
N LEU A 16 11.16 3.74 -8.86
CA LEU A 16 11.95 3.70 -10.08
C LEU A 16 11.27 4.52 -11.19
N GLU A 17 12.06 5.17 -12.05
CA GLU A 17 11.52 5.95 -13.17
C GLU A 17 10.63 5.11 -14.11
N ALA A 18 11.00 3.86 -14.36
CA ALA A 18 10.17 2.94 -15.15
C ALA A 18 8.80 2.67 -14.52
N GLU A 19 8.70 2.66 -13.19
CA GLU A 19 7.44 2.50 -12.46
C GLU A 19 6.61 3.78 -12.53
N LYS A 20 7.24 4.96 -12.41
CA LYS A 20 6.58 6.26 -12.62
C LYS A 20 5.95 6.34 -14.01
N SER A 21 6.73 6.05 -15.05
CA SER A 21 6.25 6.04 -16.43
C SER A 21 5.10 5.05 -16.63
N ALA A 22 5.19 3.85 -16.05
CA ALA A 22 4.13 2.85 -16.14
C ALA A 22 2.82 3.31 -15.47
N ILE A 23 2.90 3.99 -14.33
CA ILE A 23 1.73 4.53 -13.62
C ILE A 23 1.06 5.67 -14.42
N LEU A 24 1.87 6.52 -15.05
CA LEU A 24 1.41 7.61 -15.91
C LEU A 24 0.94 7.13 -17.30
N GLY A 25 1.08 5.85 -17.61
CA GLY A 25 0.71 5.30 -18.93
C GLY A 25 1.64 5.72 -20.06
N LEU A 26 2.85 6.18 -19.74
CA LEU A 26 3.85 6.58 -20.73
C LEU A 26 4.51 5.34 -21.36
N PRO A 27 4.80 5.36 -22.68
CA PRO A 27 5.50 4.27 -23.34
C PRO A 27 6.86 3.98 -22.68
N GLN A 28 7.18 2.71 -22.45
CA GLN A 28 8.51 2.35 -21.98
C GLN A 28 9.52 2.42 -23.12
N PRO A 29 10.76 2.86 -22.86
CA PRO A 29 11.81 2.87 -23.87
C PRO A 29 12.05 1.44 -24.37
N LEU A 30 11.94 1.24 -25.68
CA LEU A 30 12.31 -0.01 -26.34
C LEU A 30 13.84 -0.13 -26.27
N LEU A 31 14.34 -0.88 -25.29
CA LEU A 31 15.76 -1.20 -25.19
C LEU A 31 16.05 -2.42 -26.07
N GLU A 32 17.02 -2.29 -26.98
CA GLU A 32 17.59 -3.46 -27.65
C GLU A 32 18.33 -4.32 -26.62
N LEU A 33 17.84 -5.54 -26.40
CA LEU A 33 18.24 -6.42 -25.30
C LEU A 33 19.73 -6.81 -25.31
N ASN A 34 20.41 -6.60 -26.44
CA ASN A 34 21.76 -7.10 -26.67
C ASN A 34 22.88 -6.11 -26.29
N ASP A 35 22.59 -4.80 -26.17
CA ASP A 35 23.64 -3.77 -26.00
C ASP A 35 23.49 -2.89 -24.74
N SER A 36 22.43 -3.05 -23.94
CA SER A 36 22.23 -2.23 -22.72
C SER A 36 22.61 -2.98 -21.43
N PRO A 37 23.38 -2.37 -20.52
CA PRO A 37 23.57 -2.93 -19.19
C PRO A 37 22.22 -3.05 -18.47
N VAL A 38 22.03 -4.14 -17.71
CA VAL A 38 20.79 -4.46 -16.96
C VAL A 38 20.44 -3.36 -15.94
N TYR A 39 21.45 -2.65 -15.43
CA TYR A 39 21.29 -1.49 -14.53
C TYR A 39 22.09 -0.33 -15.09
N LYS A 40 21.45 0.84 -15.22
CA LYS A 40 22.11 2.05 -15.72
C LYS A 40 22.95 2.72 -14.63
N THR A 41 22.56 2.60 -13.36
CA THR A 41 23.27 3.21 -12.24
C THR A 41 23.31 2.31 -10.98
N VAL A 42 24.26 2.59 -10.08
CA VAL A 42 24.32 1.94 -8.76
C VAL A 42 23.10 2.30 -7.90
N LEU A 43 22.60 3.52 -8.02
CA LEU A 43 21.38 3.97 -7.34
C LEU A 43 20.17 3.15 -7.80
N GLU A 44 19.99 2.96 -9.11
CA GLU A 44 18.91 2.15 -9.68
C GLU A 44 18.98 0.69 -9.20
N ARG A 45 20.21 0.14 -9.10
CA ARG A 45 20.41 -1.20 -8.52
C ARG A 45 19.92 -1.26 -7.07
N MET A 46 20.20 -0.25 -6.25
CA MET A 46 19.72 -0.19 -4.87
C MET A 46 18.20 0.00 -4.77
N GLN A 47 17.62 0.88 -5.59
CA GLN A 47 16.17 1.08 -5.65
C GLN A 47 15.45 -0.23 -5.98
N ARG A 48 15.91 -0.96 -7.00
CA ARG A 48 15.35 -2.25 -7.37
C ARG A 48 15.51 -3.28 -6.26
N PHE A 49 16.68 -3.34 -5.63
CA PHE A 49 16.91 -4.23 -4.49
C PHE A 49 15.91 -3.97 -3.35
N PHE A 50 15.74 -2.72 -2.91
CA PHE A 50 14.80 -2.39 -1.84
C PHE A 50 13.34 -2.59 -2.27
N CYS A 51 13.00 -2.37 -3.54
CA CYS A 51 11.67 -2.67 -4.09
C CYS A 51 11.38 -4.17 -3.97
N THR A 52 12.22 -5.00 -4.60
CA THR A 52 12.06 -6.45 -4.63
C THR A 52 12.12 -7.07 -3.25
N LEU A 53 13.04 -6.65 -2.38
CA LEU A 53 13.15 -7.18 -1.02
C LEU A 53 11.87 -6.92 -0.22
N TYR A 54 11.37 -5.68 -0.26
CA TYR A 54 10.16 -5.29 0.46
C TYR A 54 8.95 -6.11 0.00
N GLU A 55 8.74 -6.21 -1.32
CA GLU A 55 7.62 -6.99 -1.88
C GLU A 55 7.75 -8.47 -1.56
N ASN A 56 8.95 -9.05 -1.68
CA ASN A 56 9.18 -10.47 -1.40
C ASN A 56 8.89 -10.83 0.06
N CYS A 57 9.29 -9.98 1.01
CA CYS A 57 8.96 -10.20 2.42
C CYS A 57 7.43 -10.28 2.65
N PHE A 58 6.67 -9.36 2.06
CA PHE A 58 5.21 -9.39 2.16
C PHE A 58 4.58 -10.53 1.36
N HIS A 59 5.18 -10.96 0.24
CA HIS A 59 4.75 -12.15 -0.48
C HIS A 59 4.92 -13.42 0.35
N ILE A 60 6.04 -13.57 1.06
CA ILE A 60 6.27 -14.71 1.97
C ILE A 60 5.17 -14.72 3.04
N LEU A 61 4.93 -13.59 3.70
CA LEU A 61 3.87 -13.48 4.72
C LEU A 61 2.47 -13.75 4.14
N GLY A 62 2.17 -13.24 2.94
CA GLY A 62 0.88 -13.47 2.28
C GLY A 62 0.67 -14.90 1.81
N LYS A 63 1.75 -15.65 1.53
CA LYS A 63 1.70 -17.07 1.18
C LYS A 63 1.77 -17.99 2.39
N ALA A 64 2.27 -17.51 3.52
CA ALA A 64 2.41 -18.30 4.75
C ALA A 64 1.08 -18.92 5.20
N GLY A 65 -0.01 -18.12 5.22
CA GLY A 65 -1.36 -18.58 5.55
C GLY A 65 -1.83 -19.77 4.71
N PRO A 66 -1.97 -19.65 3.37
CA PRO A 66 -2.42 -20.76 2.54
C PRO A 66 -1.43 -21.94 2.46
N SER A 67 -0.13 -21.71 2.64
CA SER A 67 0.88 -22.78 2.54
C SER A 67 1.03 -23.61 3.81
N MET A 68 0.93 -23.00 4.99
CA MET A 68 1.10 -23.68 6.28
C MET A 68 -0.22 -23.85 7.04
N GLN A 69 -1.30 -23.21 6.58
CA GLN A 69 -2.64 -23.33 7.14
C GLN A 69 -2.65 -23.10 8.66
N GLN A 70 -3.16 -24.05 9.44
CA GLN A 70 -3.34 -23.93 10.88
C GLN A 70 -2.02 -23.60 11.60
N ASP A 71 -0.90 -24.18 11.17
CA ASP A 71 0.41 -23.99 11.83
C ASP A 71 0.89 -22.54 11.78
N PHE A 72 0.46 -21.79 10.76
CA PHE A 72 0.73 -20.35 10.71
C PHE A 72 -0.19 -19.58 11.66
N TYR A 73 -1.48 -19.87 11.65
CA TYR A 73 -2.48 -19.11 12.41
C TYR A 73 -2.43 -19.38 13.92
N THR A 74 -1.82 -20.47 14.36
CA THR A 74 -1.62 -20.81 15.78
C THR A 74 -0.33 -20.27 16.38
N VAL A 75 0.50 -19.54 15.60
CA VAL A 75 1.71 -18.88 16.12
C VAL A 75 1.34 -17.95 17.27
N GLU A 76 2.03 -18.11 18.39
CA GLU A 76 1.76 -17.37 19.61
C GLU A 76 1.91 -15.86 19.40
N HIS A 77 0.89 -15.09 19.80
CA HIS A 77 0.84 -13.63 19.66
C HIS A 77 1.06 -13.11 18.22
N LEU A 78 0.70 -13.89 17.20
CA LEU A 78 0.93 -13.52 15.80
C LEU A 78 0.40 -12.12 15.45
N ALA A 79 -0.79 -11.75 15.93
CA ALA A 79 -1.37 -10.42 15.70
C ALA A 79 -0.46 -9.31 16.23
N THR A 80 0.02 -9.45 17.46
CA THR A 80 0.93 -8.50 18.11
C THR A 80 2.26 -8.42 17.38
N GLN A 81 2.82 -9.56 16.96
CA GLN A 81 4.08 -9.61 16.20
C GLN A 81 3.96 -8.90 14.84
N LEU A 82 2.84 -9.09 14.14
CA LEU A 82 2.58 -8.41 12.89
C LEU A 82 2.41 -6.90 13.10
N LEU A 83 1.64 -6.49 14.10
CA LEU A 83 1.43 -5.07 14.43
C LEU A 83 2.73 -4.36 14.80
N SER A 84 3.60 -5.00 15.58
CA SER A 84 4.89 -4.43 16.00
C SER A 84 5.97 -4.47 14.92
N SER A 85 5.75 -5.20 13.82
CA SER A 85 6.74 -5.36 12.74
C SER A 85 6.25 -4.76 11.41
N ALA A 86 5.22 -5.36 10.81
CA ALA A 86 4.71 -4.98 9.50
C ALA A 86 3.98 -3.64 9.49
N PHE A 87 3.32 -3.28 10.60
CA PHE A 87 2.47 -2.09 10.71
C PHE A 87 3.06 -0.98 11.60
N VAL A 88 4.32 -1.09 12.02
CA VAL A 88 4.92 -0.18 13.02
C VAL A 88 5.08 1.27 12.52
N ASN A 89 5.27 1.46 11.21
CA ASN A 89 5.65 2.77 10.66
C ASN A 89 4.84 3.16 9.42
N LEU A 90 3.54 2.86 9.40
CA LEU A 90 2.68 3.11 8.23
C LEU A 90 2.70 4.58 7.76
N ASN A 91 2.81 5.54 8.71
CA ASN A 91 2.88 6.98 8.42
C ASN A 91 3.99 7.35 7.44
N ASN A 92 5.13 6.65 7.49
CA ASN A 92 6.29 6.95 6.64
C ASN A 92 6.37 6.03 5.41
N ILE A 93 5.47 5.05 5.25
CA ILE A 93 5.43 4.18 4.07
C ILE A 93 4.71 4.94 2.95
N PRO A 94 5.31 5.10 1.76
CA PRO A 94 4.67 5.80 0.64
C PRO A 94 3.61 4.91 -0.05
N ASP A 95 2.69 5.53 -0.80
CA ASP A 95 1.54 4.83 -1.38
C ASP A 95 1.94 3.68 -2.32
N TYR A 96 3.02 3.87 -3.09
CA TYR A 96 3.55 2.84 -4.00
C TYR A 96 4.11 1.61 -3.28
N ARG A 97 4.42 1.70 -1.97
CA ARG A 97 4.80 0.54 -1.13
C ARG A 97 3.63 0.01 -0.32
N LEU A 98 2.77 0.89 0.17
CA LEU A 98 1.59 0.51 0.93
C LEU A 98 0.63 -0.33 0.08
N ARG A 99 0.43 0.04 -1.19
CA ARG A 99 -0.48 -0.71 -2.08
C ARG A 99 -0.06 -2.18 -2.27
N PRO A 100 1.20 -2.51 -2.67
CA PRO A 100 1.66 -3.89 -2.70
C PRO A 100 1.49 -4.61 -1.36
N MET A 101 1.84 -3.99 -0.23
CA MET A 101 1.64 -4.57 1.10
C MET A 101 0.18 -4.98 1.35
N LEU A 102 -0.79 -4.10 1.04
CA LEU A 102 -2.21 -4.43 1.17
C LEU A 102 -2.62 -5.58 0.25
N ARG A 103 -2.16 -5.54 -1.00
CA ARG A 103 -2.54 -6.50 -2.05
C ARG A 103 -1.96 -7.90 -1.83
N VAL A 104 -0.68 -7.99 -1.49
CA VAL A 104 0.08 -9.25 -1.51
C VAL A 104 0.18 -9.88 -0.12
N PHE A 105 -0.06 -9.12 0.95
CA PHE A 105 -0.05 -9.64 2.31
C PHE A 105 -1.42 -9.54 2.99
N VAL A 106 -1.96 -8.32 3.17
CA VAL A 106 -3.17 -8.14 3.99
C VAL A 106 -4.38 -8.83 3.36
N LYS A 107 -4.58 -8.68 2.05
CA LYS A 107 -5.70 -9.30 1.36
C LYS A 107 -5.66 -10.85 1.43
N PRO A 108 -4.54 -11.54 1.13
CA PRO A 108 -4.42 -12.97 1.38
C PRO A 108 -4.62 -13.37 2.84
N LEU A 109 -4.08 -12.60 3.79
CA LEU A 109 -4.26 -12.86 5.22
C LEU A 109 -5.76 -12.93 5.57
N VAL A 110 -6.56 -11.99 5.07
CA VAL A 110 -8.02 -11.95 5.29
C VAL A 110 -8.76 -13.07 4.56
N LEU A 111 -8.37 -13.37 3.33
CA LEU A 111 -9.06 -14.36 2.49
C LEU A 111 -8.82 -15.81 2.93
N PHE A 112 -7.64 -16.10 3.46
CA PHE A 112 -7.23 -17.46 3.82
C PHE A 112 -7.29 -17.73 5.33
N CYS A 113 -7.64 -16.73 6.16
CA CYS A 113 -7.79 -16.94 7.60
C CYS A 113 -9.01 -17.82 7.89
N PRO A 114 -8.83 -18.96 8.61
CA PRO A 114 -9.93 -19.76 9.12
C PRO A 114 -10.83 -18.94 10.07
N PRO A 115 -12.15 -19.20 10.10
CA PRO A 115 -13.08 -18.43 10.92
C PRO A 115 -12.75 -18.47 12.42
N GLU A 116 -12.11 -19.55 12.89
CA GLU A 116 -11.73 -19.75 14.30
C GLU A 116 -10.68 -18.74 14.77
N HIS A 117 -9.79 -18.30 13.86
CA HIS A 117 -8.70 -17.37 14.17
C HIS A 117 -9.03 -15.92 13.82
N TYR A 118 -10.20 -15.66 13.25
CA TYR A 118 -10.54 -14.36 12.68
C TYR A 118 -10.60 -13.26 13.73
N GLU A 119 -11.26 -13.51 14.86
CA GLU A 119 -11.37 -12.53 15.95
C GLU A 119 -10.05 -12.37 16.71
N ALA A 120 -9.22 -13.42 16.78
CA ALA A 120 -7.91 -13.37 17.45
C ALA A 120 -6.82 -12.68 16.61
N LEU A 121 -6.87 -12.80 15.28
CA LEU A 121 -5.82 -12.31 14.38
C LEU A 121 -6.26 -11.16 13.48
N VAL A 122 -7.34 -11.35 12.72
CA VAL A 122 -7.73 -10.44 11.64
C VAL A 122 -8.40 -9.18 12.21
N SER A 123 -9.30 -9.35 13.16
CA SER A 123 -10.04 -8.27 13.84
C SER A 123 -9.13 -7.20 14.48
N PRO A 124 -8.13 -7.56 15.33
CA PRO A 124 -7.23 -6.58 15.95
C PRO A 124 -6.29 -5.88 14.96
N ILE A 125 -6.00 -6.48 13.80
CA ILE A 125 -5.16 -5.86 12.77
C ILE A 125 -6.00 -4.90 11.91
N LEU A 126 -7.16 -5.34 11.42
CA LEU A 126 -7.91 -4.59 10.43
C LEU A 126 -8.61 -3.35 10.99
N GLY A 127 -9.04 -3.37 12.26
CA GLY A 127 -9.68 -2.21 12.89
C GLY A 127 -8.79 -0.95 12.79
N PRO A 128 -7.60 -0.97 13.43
CA PRO A 128 -6.65 0.15 13.34
C PRO A 128 -6.19 0.44 11.91
N LEU A 129 -6.00 -0.60 11.09
CA LEU A 129 -5.58 -0.43 9.70
C LEU A 129 -6.60 0.34 8.87
N PHE A 130 -7.89 0.00 8.95
CA PHE A 130 -8.93 0.70 8.21
C PHE A 130 -9.13 2.14 8.69
N THR A 131 -9.07 2.38 10.00
CA THR A 131 -9.07 3.75 10.54
C THR A 131 -7.91 4.57 9.98
N TYR A 132 -6.71 3.99 9.95
CA TYR A 132 -5.53 4.63 9.38
C TYR A 132 -5.67 4.93 7.88
N LEU A 133 -6.09 3.93 7.09
CA LEU A 133 -6.26 4.05 5.65
C LEU A 133 -7.31 5.09 5.29
N HIS A 134 -8.43 5.11 6.03
CA HIS A 134 -9.45 6.14 5.87
C HIS A 134 -8.87 7.54 6.10
N MET A 135 -8.22 7.77 7.25
CA MET A 135 -7.64 9.07 7.58
C MET A 135 -6.61 9.55 6.54
N ARG A 136 -5.68 8.66 6.15
CA ARG A 136 -4.66 8.95 5.13
C ARG A 136 -5.30 9.30 3.78
N LEU A 137 -6.27 8.51 3.32
CA LEU A 137 -6.93 8.75 2.03
C LEU A 137 -7.78 10.01 2.06
N SER A 138 -8.54 10.27 3.14
CA SER A 138 -9.33 11.50 3.27
C SER A 138 -8.45 12.75 3.20
N GLN A 139 -7.31 12.76 3.91
CA GLN A 139 -6.37 13.88 3.85
C GLN A 139 -5.80 14.09 2.44
N LYS A 140 -5.38 13.00 1.77
CA LYS A 140 -4.84 13.11 0.41
C LYS A 140 -5.87 13.54 -0.62
N TRP A 141 -7.10 13.01 -0.53
CA TRP A 141 -8.20 13.43 -1.41
C TRP A 141 -8.62 14.87 -1.16
N GLN A 142 -8.57 15.36 0.07
CA GLN A 142 -8.81 16.77 0.36
C GLN A 142 -7.81 17.68 -0.36
N VAL A 143 -6.51 17.32 -0.36
CA VAL A 143 -5.48 18.08 -1.07
C VAL A 143 -5.72 18.06 -2.58
N ILE A 144 -6.01 16.88 -3.17
CA ILE A 144 -6.32 16.75 -4.60
C ILE A 144 -7.53 17.62 -5.00
N ASN A 145 -8.61 17.55 -4.21
CA ASN A 145 -9.84 18.30 -4.50
C ASN A 145 -9.64 19.82 -4.37
N GLN A 146 -8.83 20.27 -3.41
CA GLN A 146 -8.50 21.70 -3.25
C GLN A 146 -7.69 22.23 -4.45
N ARG A 147 -6.71 21.46 -4.95
CA ARG A 147 -5.92 21.83 -6.13
C ARG A 147 -6.78 21.95 -7.38
N SER A 148 -7.71 21.01 -7.59
CA SER A 148 -8.66 21.06 -8.71
C SER A 148 -9.54 22.31 -8.73
N LEU A 149 -9.75 22.97 -7.58
CA LEU A 149 -10.55 24.21 -7.47
C LEU A 149 -9.72 25.48 -7.70
N LEU A 150 -8.39 25.40 -7.57
CA LEU A 150 -7.47 26.54 -7.65
C LEU A 150 -6.71 26.62 -8.98
N CYS A 151 -6.75 25.57 -9.82
CA CYS A 151 -6.19 25.57 -11.18
C CYS A 151 -7.06 26.41 -12.13
N GLY A 152 -6.98 27.72 -11.95
CA GLY A 152 -7.42 28.75 -12.88
C GLY A 152 -6.61 29.99 -12.57
N GLU A 153 -5.65 30.31 -13.44
CA GLU A 153 -4.74 31.46 -13.42
C GLU A 153 -3.32 31.18 -12.90
N ASP A 154 -2.39 31.26 -13.86
CA ASP A 154 -0.96 31.54 -13.75
C ASP A 154 0.01 30.35 -13.61
N ASP A 155 0.54 29.89 -14.75
CA ASP A 155 1.70 28.99 -14.81
C ASP A 155 2.78 29.57 -15.76
N THR A 156 3.79 30.19 -15.16
CA THR A 156 5.12 30.32 -15.75
C THR A 156 6.18 29.99 -14.70
N ALA A 157 6.50 28.70 -14.53
CA ALA A 157 7.80 28.28 -14.00
C ALA A 157 8.12 26.82 -14.37
N ASP A 158 9.28 26.68 -14.99
CA ASP A 158 9.95 25.52 -15.53
C ASP A 158 10.32 24.49 -14.43
N ASP A 159 9.57 23.38 -14.32
CA ASP A 159 9.98 22.08 -13.72
C ASP A 159 8.88 20.98 -13.82
N ASN A 160 8.12 20.88 -14.93
CA ASN A 160 6.99 19.93 -15.12
C ASN A 160 6.22 19.47 -13.84
N PRO A 161 5.80 20.41 -12.96
CA PRO A 161 5.14 20.09 -11.69
C PRO A 161 3.86 19.27 -11.91
N GLU A 162 3.21 19.48 -13.05
CA GLU A 162 2.03 18.75 -13.52
C GLU A 162 2.24 17.22 -13.50
N SER A 163 3.39 16.71 -13.97
CA SER A 163 3.61 15.25 -14.02
C SER A 163 3.84 14.61 -12.66
N GLN A 164 4.46 15.32 -11.71
CA GLN A 164 4.64 14.83 -10.35
C GLN A 164 3.31 14.84 -9.58
N GLU A 165 2.49 15.88 -9.76
CA GLU A 165 1.16 15.95 -9.16
C GLU A 165 0.21 14.89 -9.73
N MET A 166 0.22 14.69 -11.06
CA MET A 166 -0.53 13.62 -11.71
C MET A 166 -0.12 12.23 -11.19
N LEU A 167 1.18 12.01 -10.97
CA LEU A 167 1.69 10.76 -10.42
C LEU A 167 1.16 10.52 -9.00
N GLU A 168 1.22 11.53 -8.14
CA GLU A 168 0.70 11.46 -6.77
C GLU A 168 -0.80 11.19 -6.74
N GLU A 169 -1.57 11.89 -7.57
CA GLU A 169 -3.01 11.68 -7.72
C GLU A 169 -3.32 10.25 -8.18
N GLN A 170 -2.58 9.74 -9.17
CA GLN A 170 -2.77 8.39 -9.67
C GLN A 170 -2.41 7.32 -8.63
N LEU A 171 -1.36 7.55 -7.83
CA LEU A 171 -1.04 6.69 -6.68
C LEU A 171 -2.18 6.65 -5.66
N VAL A 172 -2.80 7.79 -5.35
CA VAL A 172 -3.94 7.87 -4.43
C VAL A 172 -5.16 7.14 -4.98
N ARG A 173 -5.46 7.28 -6.27
CA ARG A 173 -6.54 6.53 -6.94
C ARG A 173 -6.32 5.03 -6.88
N MET A 174 -5.11 4.56 -7.20
CA MET A 174 -4.77 3.14 -7.14
C MET A 174 -4.84 2.59 -5.71
N LEU A 175 -4.33 3.33 -4.73
CA LEU A 175 -4.42 2.94 -3.32
C LEU A 175 -5.89 2.88 -2.87
N THR A 176 -6.70 3.89 -3.20
CA THR A 176 -8.14 3.92 -2.88
C THR A 176 -8.84 2.68 -3.44
N ARG A 177 -8.58 2.32 -4.70
CA ARG A 177 -9.15 1.12 -5.33
C ARG A 177 -8.74 -0.16 -4.59
N GLU A 178 -7.48 -0.26 -4.19
CA GLU A 178 -6.97 -1.43 -3.45
C GLU A 178 -7.63 -1.53 -2.06
N VAL A 179 -7.79 -0.41 -1.34
CA VAL A 179 -8.48 -0.37 -0.05
C VAL A 179 -9.95 -0.79 -0.20
N MET A 180 -10.65 -0.28 -1.22
CA MET A 180 -12.06 -0.64 -1.45
C MET A 180 -12.24 -2.12 -1.82
N ASP A 181 -11.31 -2.68 -2.61
CA ASP A 181 -11.31 -4.11 -2.92
C ASP A 181 -11.02 -4.94 -1.65
N LEU A 182 -10.06 -4.54 -0.82
CA LEU A 182 -9.78 -5.18 0.47
C LEU A 182 -11.00 -5.16 1.39
N ILE A 183 -11.67 -4.01 1.54
CA ILE A 183 -12.90 -3.88 2.33
C ILE A 183 -14.00 -4.79 1.78
N SER A 184 -14.14 -4.87 0.45
CA SER A 184 -15.12 -5.74 -0.18
C SER A 184 -14.86 -7.22 0.12
N LYS A 185 -13.60 -7.66 0.06
CA LYS A 185 -13.22 -9.04 0.40
C LYS A 185 -13.39 -9.33 1.89
N TRP A 186 -13.05 -8.38 2.75
CA TRP A 186 -13.26 -8.48 4.19
C TRP A 186 -14.73 -8.75 4.54
N HIS A 187 -15.67 -7.97 3.98
CA HIS A 187 -17.10 -8.16 4.20
C HIS A 187 -17.64 -9.50 3.67
N VAL A 188 -17.10 -10.00 2.56
CA VAL A 188 -17.51 -11.31 1.99
C VAL A 188 -16.99 -12.45 2.87
N GLY A 189 -15.75 -12.39 3.34
CA GLY A 189 -15.19 -13.37 4.26
C GLY A 189 -15.95 -13.40 5.60
N ARG A 190 -16.35 -12.23 6.10
CA ARG A 190 -17.11 -12.10 7.34
C ARG A 190 -18.55 -12.64 7.21
N ARG A 191 -19.21 -12.50 6.05
CA ARG A 191 -20.56 -13.07 5.83
C ARG A 191 -20.61 -14.61 5.85
N GLY A 192 -19.48 -15.29 5.68
CA GLY A 192 -19.36 -16.74 5.89
C GLY A 192 -19.34 -17.16 7.36
N SER A 193 -19.01 -16.24 8.27
CA SER A 193 -19.04 -16.40 9.73
C SER A 193 -20.23 -15.61 10.28
N ARG A 194 -21.34 -16.29 10.48
CA ARG A 194 -22.64 -15.68 10.81
C ARG A 194 -22.61 -15.09 12.24
N GLU A 195 -22.25 -13.81 12.38
CA GLU A 195 -22.61 -12.94 13.52
C GLU A 195 -22.33 -11.45 13.20
N ASP A 196 -23.27 -10.85 12.47
CA ASP A 196 -23.33 -9.42 12.17
C ASP A 196 -24.22 -8.71 13.19
N PHE A 197 -23.65 -8.02 14.20
CA PHE A 197 -24.45 -7.02 14.94
C PHE A 197 -23.70 -5.79 15.49
N PHE A 198 -22.36 -5.70 15.41
CA PHE A 198 -21.65 -4.59 16.06
C PHE A 198 -21.27 -3.42 15.12
N TRP A 199 -20.85 -3.69 13.88
CA TRP A 199 -20.27 -2.65 13.01
C TRP A 199 -21.30 -1.84 12.21
N LYS A 200 -22.52 -2.37 12.01
CA LYS A 200 -23.57 -1.66 11.26
C LYS A 200 -24.04 -0.39 11.98
N LYS A 201 -23.96 -0.35 13.32
CA LYS A 201 -24.32 0.84 14.10
C LYS A 201 -23.27 1.95 13.99
N ASN A 202 -21.98 1.62 14.03
CA ASN A 202 -20.95 2.67 14.04
C ASN A 202 -20.76 3.35 12.68
N TRP A 203 -20.95 2.61 11.57
CA TRP A 203 -20.79 3.19 10.23
C TRP A 203 -21.95 4.11 9.83
N LEU A 204 -23.18 3.82 10.31
CA LEU A 204 -24.35 4.69 10.10
C LEU A 204 -24.32 5.95 10.98
N LEU A 205 -23.71 5.89 12.16
CA LEU A 205 -23.61 7.05 13.07
C LEU A 205 -22.59 8.09 12.60
N THR A 206 -21.57 7.71 11.84
CA THR A 206 -20.56 8.63 11.29
C THR A 206 -20.95 9.32 9.97
N GLN A 207 -22.14 9.04 9.42
CA GLN A 207 -22.68 9.76 8.24
C GLN A 207 -23.87 10.67 8.58
N SER A 208 -24.23 10.80 9.86
CA SER A 208 -25.16 11.83 10.33
C SER A 208 -24.42 12.82 11.22
N HIS A 209 -23.51 13.61 10.62
CA HIS A 209 -23.16 14.96 11.08
C HIS A 209 -22.43 15.71 9.97
#